data_AF-A0A9D5KCS9-F1
#
_entry.id   AF-A0A9D5KCS9-F1
#
_cell.length_a   1.000
_cell.length_b   1.000
_cell.length_c   1.000
_cell.angle_alpha   90.00
_cell.angle_beta   90.00
_cell.angle_gamma   90.00
#
_symmetry.space_group_name_H-M   'P 1'
#
loop_
_entity.id
_entity.type
_entity.pdbx_description
1 polymer ?
#
loop_
_entity_poly.entity_id
_entity_poly.type
_entity_poly.pdbx_seq_one_letter_code
_entity_poly.pdbx_strand_id
1 'polypeptide(L)'
;MPDSKSKQQDQTRKQHYIPKFYLDGFTSEDDYLWLFDLKTGKKTRAHPKTVAWQKDFYRLKTVKVGANLYENAFATLEKDAAKVIKKITEEETLPEPNSEEFTILMNFVALMVVRTPKMWRSSDEASKEMFRMMIRGITRTEEIWKAQTRKWKKEGFDVNDFNREDMAEIADEKKYNILVPKTEYLSMIIDQLDVLISILGHRKWFLACVCDERVNFVTSDNPVCLDWTVPMDSFYSPGFAHVNTIVNMPLTKRILMFGLFKSNKYLFRLKNRFKMGKIIAPFVNSSIIRHSDRFLFSSKDDFVWHADGKSIESWGELRRRITARERETG
;
A
#
# COMPACT_ATOMS: atom_id res chain seq x y z
N MET A 1 22.20 -44.25 -19.12
CA MET A 1 21.13 -43.23 -19.11
C MET A 1 21.54 -42.14 -18.13
N PRO A 2 21.83 -40.90 -18.57
CA PRO A 2 22.19 -39.83 -17.65
C PRO A 2 20.95 -39.07 -17.19
N ASP A 3 20.83 -38.94 -15.88
CA ASP A 3 19.79 -38.19 -15.17
C ASP A 3 19.63 -36.76 -15.68
N SER A 4 18.43 -36.46 -16.19
CA SER A 4 18.00 -35.10 -16.50
C SER A 4 17.75 -34.33 -15.20
N LYS A 5 18.80 -33.76 -14.61
CA LYS A 5 18.64 -32.65 -13.67
C LYS A 5 18.04 -31.48 -14.43
N SER A 6 16.74 -31.26 -14.27
CA SER A 6 16.07 -30.06 -14.76
C SER A 6 16.73 -28.84 -14.10
N LYS A 7 17.51 -28.09 -14.89
CA LYS A 7 17.94 -26.74 -14.52
C LYS A 7 16.67 -25.89 -14.39
N GLN A 8 16.17 -25.75 -13.17
CA GLN A 8 15.16 -24.75 -12.85
C GLN A 8 15.83 -23.39 -13.11
N GLN A 9 15.51 -22.78 -14.25
CA GLN A 9 16.06 -21.48 -14.64
C GLN A 9 15.73 -20.47 -13.54
N ASP A 10 16.78 -19.96 -12.90
CA ASP A 10 16.74 -18.82 -11.98
C ASP A 10 16.46 -17.54 -12.77
N GLN A 11 15.27 -17.46 -13.39
CA GLN A 11 14.88 -16.32 -14.17
C GLN A 11 14.38 -15.25 -13.21
N THR A 12 15.20 -14.22 -13.01
CA THR A 12 14.81 -12.96 -12.36
C THR A 12 13.43 -12.52 -12.84
N ARG A 13 12.46 -12.38 -11.93
CA ARG A 13 11.09 -11.99 -12.28
C ARG A 13 10.81 -10.54 -11.91
N LYS A 14 10.13 -9.84 -12.82
CA LYS A 14 9.51 -8.55 -12.53
C LYS A 14 8.28 -8.82 -11.67
N GLN A 15 8.34 -8.43 -10.40
CA GLN A 15 7.23 -8.64 -9.48
C GLN A 15 6.48 -7.32 -9.29
N HIS A 16 5.26 -7.30 -9.81
CA HIS A 16 4.37 -6.16 -9.75
C HIS A 16 3.86 -5.96 -8.31
N TYR A 17 4.21 -4.83 -7.71
CA TYR A 17 3.64 -4.44 -6.42
C TYR A 17 2.27 -3.77 -6.60
N ILE A 18 1.98 -3.20 -7.78
CA ILE A 18 0.61 -2.91 -8.24
C ILE A 18 0.30 -3.82 -9.44
N PRO A 19 -0.77 -4.64 -9.42
CA PRO A 19 -1.04 -5.59 -10.49
C PRO A 19 -1.29 -4.90 -11.82
N LYS A 20 -0.83 -5.50 -12.91
CA LYS A 20 -1.09 -5.00 -14.27
C LYS A 20 -2.60 -4.86 -14.54
N PHE A 21 -3.40 -5.89 -14.20
CA PHE A 21 -4.85 -5.87 -14.48
C PHE A 21 -5.55 -4.69 -13.81
N TYR A 22 -5.08 -4.28 -12.63
CA TYR A 22 -5.61 -3.12 -11.92
C TYR A 22 -5.23 -1.82 -12.62
N LEU A 23 -3.97 -1.69 -13.06
CA LEU A 23 -3.49 -0.53 -13.83
C LEU A 23 -4.17 -0.40 -15.20
N ASP A 24 -4.62 -1.50 -15.80
CA ASP A 24 -5.39 -1.48 -17.05
C ASP A 24 -6.69 -0.67 -16.89
N GLY A 25 -7.25 -0.54 -15.67
CA GLY A 25 -8.39 0.34 -15.39
C GLY A 25 -8.09 1.84 -15.54
N PHE A 26 -6.82 2.22 -15.70
CA PHE A 26 -6.34 3.60 -15.76
C PHE A 26 -5.64 3.93 -17.10
N THR A 27 -5.78 3.09 -18.11
CA THR A 27 -5.22 3.36 -19.44
C THR A 27 -6.09 4.31 -20.27
N SER A 28 -5.47 5.00 -21.23
CA SER A 28 -6.13 5.57 -22.41
C SER A 28 -6.58 4.46 -23.38
N GLU A 29 -7.26 4.84 -24.45
CA GLU A 29 -7.82 3.90 -25.45
C GLU A 29 -6.75 3.05 -26.17
N ASP A 30 -5.49 3.46 -26.13
CA ASP A 30 -4.37 2.75 -26.74
C ASP A 30 -3.59 1.86 -25.75
N ASP A 31 -4.18 1.52 -24.60
CA ASP A 31 -3.60 0.66 -23.54
C ASP A 31 -2.36 1.25 -22.82
N TYR A 32 -2.06 2.53 -23.04
CA TYR A 32 -1.03 3.25 -22.29
C TYR A 32 -1.61 4.06 -21.14
N LEU A 33 -0.79 4.37 -20.15
CA LEU A 33 -1.12 5.32 -19.09
C LEU A 33 -0.03 6.38 -18.97
N TRP A 34 -0.35 7.45 -18.26
CA TRP A 34 0.59 8.49 -17.86
C TRP A 34 1.08 8.21 -16.45
N LEU A 35 2.39 8.09 -16.31
CA LEU A 35 3.12 8.00 -15.05
C LEU A 35 3.56 9.41 -14.65
N PHE A 36 3.16 9.87 -13.47
CA PHE A 36 3.63 11.12 -12.89
C PHE A 36 4.55 10.81 -11.72
N ASP A 37 5.77 11.32 -11.76
CA ASP A 37 6.77 11.17 -10.70
C ASP A 37 6.69 12.39 -9.76
N LEU A 38 6.12 12.18 -8.58
CA LEU A 38 5.94 13.22 -7.57
C LEU A 38 7.25 13.65 -6.91
N LYS A 39 8.33 12.89 -7.11
CA LYS A 39 9.66 13.31 -6.67
C LYS A 39 10.25 14.31 -7.66
N THR A 40 10.30 13.95 -8.94
CA THR A 40 11.03 14.73 -9.97
C THR A 40 10.16 15.72 -10.76
N GLY A 41 8.84 15.69 -10.58
CA GLY A 41 7.89 16.48 -11.35
C GLY A 41 7.83 16.11 -12.84
N LYS A 42 8.39 14.96 -13.25
CA LYS A 42 8.34 14.45 -14.62
C LYS A 42 7.05 13.67 -14.85
N LYS A 43 6.50 13.74 -16.07
CA LYS A 43 5.45 12.83 -16.54
C LYS A 43 5.92 12.08 -17.78
N THR A 44 5.62 10.78 -17.86
CA THR A 44 6.01 9.92 -18.98
C THR A 44 4.87 8.99 -19.35
N ARG A 45 4.74 8.70 -20.64
CA ARG A 45 3.80 7.68 -21.12
C ARG A 45 4.42 6.29 -20.95
N ALA A 46 3.67 5.33 -20.41
CA ALA A 46 4.16 3.99 -20.15
C ALA A 46 3.05 2.94 -20.26
N HIS A 47 3.43 1.71 -20.58
CA HIS A 47 2.51 0.58 -20.60
C HIS A 47 2.41 -0.01 -19.17
N PRO A 48 1.23 -0.44 -18.67
CA PRO A 48 1.08 -1.02 -17.33
C PRO A 48 2.13 -2.09 -16.97
N LYS A 49 2.43 -3.01 -17.90
CA LYS A 49 3.50 -4.04 -17.78
C LYS A 49 4.92 -3.53 -17.50
N THR A 50 5.21 -2.24 -17.74
CA THR A 50 6.56 -1.67 -17.56
C THR A 50 6.72 -0.88 -16.28
N VAL A 51 5.64 -0.65 -15.52
CA VAL A 51 5.62 0.18 -14.30
C VAL A 51 5.17 -0.61 -13.09
N ALA A 52 5.33 -0.03 -11.90
CA ALA A 52 4.88 -0.59 -10.63
C ALA A 52 5.35 -2.02 -10.31
N TRP A 53 6.59 -2.34 -10.65
CA TRP A 53 7.25 -3.60 -10.33
C TRP A 53 8.64 -3.37 -9.74
N GLN A 54 9.11 -4.35 -8.98
CA GLN A 54 10.49 -4.43 -8.51
C GLN A 54 11.06 -5.82 -8.77
N LYS A 55 12.37 -5.88 -9.00
CA LYS A 55 13.09 -7.14 -9.20
C LYS A 55 13.10 -7.94 -7.90
N ASP A 56 12.65 -9.20 -7.95
CA ASP A 56 12.72 -10.17 -6.85
C ASP A 56 12.14 -9.64 -5.51
N PHE A 57 11.11 -8.79 -5.57
CA PHE A 57 10.54 -8.12 -4.40
C PHE A 57 10.00 -9.08 -3.33
N TYR A 58 9.30 -10.15 -3.66
CA TYR A 58 8.76 -11.14 -2.73
C TYR A 58 9.58 -12.43 -2.67
N ARG A 59 10.79 -12.45 -3.26
CA ARG A 59 11.60 -13.66 -3.34
C ARG A 59 12.29 -13.97 -2.03
N LEU A 60 12.12 -15.20 -1.56
CA LEU A 60 12.83 -15.74 -0.41
C LEU A 60 14.11 -16.45 -0.85
N LYS A 61 15.27 -16.03 -0.32
CA LYS A 61 16.57 -16.61 -0.67
C LYS A 61 16.89 -17.92 0.09
N THR A 62 16.24 -18.16 1.22
CA THR A 62 16.71 -19.14 2.23
C THR A 62 15.74 -20.29 2.51
N VAL A 63 14.57 -20.35 1.88
CA VAL A 63 13.52 -21.30 2.28
C VAL A 63 13.47 -22.49 1.32
N LYS A 64 13.55 -23.72 1.87
CA LYS A 64 13.32 -25.00 1.15
C LYS A 64 11.91 -25.08 0.55
N VAL A 65 10.98 -24.28 1.09
CA VAL A 65 9.66 -24.00 0.54
C VAL A 65 9.85 -22.99 -0.59
N GLY A 66 9.54 -23.40 -1.82
CA GLY A 66 10.00 -22.77 -3.06
C GLY A 66 9.98 -21.23 -3.08
N ALA A 67 11.02 -20.65 -3.69
CA ALA A 67 11.30 -19.21 -3.75
C ALA A 67 10.15 -18.30 -4.24
N ASN A 68 9.10 -18.89 -4.82
CA ASN A 68 7.97 -18.20 -5.46
C ASN A 68 6.62 -18.38 -4.72
N LEU A 69 6.63 -18.88 -3.47
CA LEU A 69 5.39 -19.14 -2.70
C LEU A 69 4.43 -17.94 -2.69
N TYR A 70 4.93 -16.76 -2.30
CA TYR A 70 4.14 -15.53 -2.21
C TYR A 70 3.67 -15.03 -3.58
N GLU A 71 4.53 -15.10 -4.60
CA GLU A 71 4.17 -14.73 -5.97
C GLU A 71 3.01 -15.57 -6.50
N ASN A 72 3.05 -16.89 -6.27
CA ASN A 72 1.99 -17.80 -6.70
C ASN A 72 0.68 -17.54 -5.93
N ALA A 73 0.76 -17.31 -4.62
CA ALA A 73 -0.41 -16.98 -3.80
C ALA A 73 -1.07 -15.67 -4.26
N PHE A 74 -0.27 -14.62 -4.49
CA PHE A 74 -0.77 -13.34 -4.99
C PHE A 74 -1.36 -13.48 -6.39
N ALA A 75 -0.74 -14.25 -7.29
CA ALA A 75 -1.26 -14.45 -8.64
C ALA A 75 -2.64 -15.10 -8.67
N THR A 76 -2.91 -16.07 -7.79
CA THR A 76 -4.23 -16.71 -7.65
C THR A 76 -5.27 -15.69 -7.20
N LEU A 77 -4.99 -14.95 -6.12
CA LEU A 77 -5.88 -13.93 -5.59
C LEU A 77 -6.15 -12.81 -6.61
N GLU A 78 -5.11 -12.37 -7.34
CA GLU A 78 -5.23 -11.38 -8.41
C GLU A 78 -6.12 -11.84 -9.55
N LYS A 79 -6.01 -13.12 -9.95
CA LYS A 79 -6.83 -13.68 -11.03
C LYS A 79 -8.31 -13.65 -10.69
N ASP A 80 -8.68 -13.97 -9.46
CA ASP A 80 -10.08 -13.95 -9.04
C ASP A 80 -10.57 -12.53 -8.78
N ALA A 81 -9.74 -11.68 -8.18
CA ALA A 81 -10.03 -10.25 -8.02
C ALA A 81 -10.25 -9.55 -9.37
N ALA A 82 -9.49 -9.91 -10.41
CA ALA A 82 -9.67 -9.35 -11.75
C ALA A 82 -11.06 -9.64 -12.32
N LYS A 83 -11.60 -10.84 -12.10
CA LYS A 83 -12.96 -11.19 -12.54
C LYS A 83 -14.02 -10.37 -11.78
N VAL A 84 -13.87 -10.28 -10.46
CA VAL A 84 -14.81 -9.54 -9.60
C VAL A 84 -14.80 -8.05 -9.95
N ILE A 85 -13.62 -7.44 -10.06
CA ILE A 85 -13.50 -6.02 -10.41
C ILE A 85 -14.03 -5.77 -11.82
N LYS A 86 -13.76 -6.65 -12.79
CA LYS A 86 -14.34 -6.54 -14.14
C LYS A 86 -15.88 -6.49 -14.07
N LYS A 87 -16.49 -7.43 -13.35
CA LYS A 87 -17.94 -7.47 -13.15
C LYS A 87 -18.48 -6.19 -12.49
N ILE A 88 -17.83 -5.71 -11.42
CA ILE A 88 -18.16 -4.45 -10.76
C ILE A 88 -18.13 -3.28 -11.75
N THR A 89 -17.13 -3.25 -12.64
CA THR A 89 -16.99 -2.16 -13.61
C THR A 89 -17.97 -2.22 -14.76
N GLU A 90 -18.42 -3.42 -15.17
CA GLU A 90 -19.40 -3.63 -16.23
C GLU A 90 -20.84 -3.41 -15.75
N GLU A 91 -21.15 -3.86 -14.53
CA GLU A 91 -22.50 -3.80 -13.95
C GLU A 91 -22.74 -2.54 -13.11
N GLU A 92 -21.67 -1.83 -12.74
CA GLU A 92 -21.69 -0.70 -11.79
C GLU A 92 -22.39 -1.05 -10.45
N THR A 93 -22.14 -2.25 -9.96
CA THR A 93 -22.71 -2.82 -8.73
C THR A 93 -21.61 -3.45 -7.88
N LEU A 94 -21.75 -3.38 -6.56
CA LEU A 94 -20.89 -4.13 -5.65
C LEU A 94 -21.46 -5.53 -5.42
N PRO A 95 -20.61 -6.54 -5.17
CA PRO A 95 -21.07 -7.82 -4.69
C PRO A 95 -21.84 -7.67 -3.37
N GLU A 96 -22.82 -8.55 -3.16
CA GLU A 96 -23.58 -8.58 -1.92
C GLU A 96 -22.65 -8.81 -0.72
N PRO A 97 -22.88 -8.12 0.42
CA PRO A 97 -22.08 -8.33 1.62
C PRO A 97 -22.01 -9.81 2.01
N ASN A 98 -20.83 -10.28 2.41
CA ASN A 98 -20.53 -11.67 2.79
C ASN A 98 -20.65 -12.71 1.65
N SER A 99 -20.86 -12.31 0.40
CA SER A 99 -20.71 -13.21 -0.75
C SER A 99 -19.25 -13.63 -0.96
N GLU A 100 -19.03 -14.70 -1.74
CA GLU A 100 -17.69 -15.11 -2.16
C GLU A 100 -16.97 -14.00 -2.93
N GLU A 101 -17.67 -13.36 -3.89
CA GLU A 101 -17.16 -12.22 -4.65
C GLU A 101 -16.78 -11.04 -3.74
N PHE A 102 -17.58 -10.75 -2.70
CA PHE A 102 -17.25 -9.72 -1.71
C PHE A 102 -16.00 -10.07 -0.90
N THR A 103 -15.85 -11.33 -0.51
CA THR A 103 -14.66 -11.83 0.20
C THR A 103 -13.40 -11.69 -0.66
N ILE A 104 -13.49 -12.07 -1.94
CA ILE A 104 -12.40 -11.89 -2.91
C ILE A 104 -12.04 -10.40 -3.05
N LEU A 105 -13.03 -9.52 -3.14
CA LEU A 105 -12.81 -8.08 -3.22
C LEU A 105 -12.09 -7.54 -1.97
N MET A 106 -12.53 -7.92 -0.76
CA MET A 106 -11.90 -7.47 0.48
C MET A 106 -10.48 -8.02 0.64
N ASN A 107 -10.24 -9.28 0.26
CA ASN A 107 -8.90 -9.87 0.19
C ASN A 107 -7.99 -9.07 -0.73
N PHE A 108 -8.49 -8.65 -1.89
CA PHE A 108 -7.73 -7.82 -2.81
C PHE A 108 -7.42 -6.43 -2.25
N VAL A 109 -8.39 -5.76 -1.63
CA VAL A 109 -8.18 -4.45 -0.99
C VAL A 109 -7.13 -4.57 0.12
N ALA A 110 -7.26 -5.57 1.00
CA ALA A 110 -6.30 -5.81 2.08
C ALA A 110 -4.89 -6.07 1.54
N LEU A 111 -4.77 -6.90 0.50
CA LEU A 111 -3.50 -7.18 -0.15
C LEU A 111 -2.86 -5.91 -0.73
N MET A 112 -3.67 -5.03 -1.35
CA MET A 112 -3.20 -3.76 -1.91
C MET A 112 -2.75 -2.74 -0.85
N VAL A 113 -3.19 -2.88 0.41
CA VAL A 113 -2.67 -2.10 1.55
C VAL A 113 -1.27 -2.57 1.94
N VAL A 114 -1.10 -3.89 2.09
CA VAL A 114 0.09 -4.44 2.76
C VAL A 114 1.28 -4.70 1.85
N ARG A 115 1.06 -4.86 0.54
CA ARG A 115 2.08 -5.33 -0.41
C ARG A 115 2.94 -4.23 -1.06
N THR A 116 2.71 -2.97 -0.73
CA THR A 116 3.36 -1.85 -1.44
C THR A 116 4.79 -1.62 -0.92
N PRO A 117 5.71 -1.07 -1.73
CA PRO A 117 7.05 -0.70 -1.27
C PRO A 117 7.03 0.31 -0.12
N LYS A 118 6.02 1.18 -0.08
CA LYS A 118 5.79 2.11 1.03
C LYS A 118 5.53 1.36 2.32
N MET A 119 4.61 0.38 2.30
CA MET A 119 4.33 -0.43 3.48
C MET A 119 5.55 -1.22 3.93
N TRP A 120 6.32 -1.81 3.01
CA TRP A 120 7.57 -2.48 3.34
C TRP A 120 8.56 -1.57 4.08
N ARG A 121 8.82 -0.36 3.57
CA ARG A 121 9.73 0.59 4.24
C ARG A 121 9.21 1.02 5.60
N SER A 122 7.92 1.29 5.73
CA SER A 122 7.31 1.63 7.01
C SER A 122 7.46 0.50 8.03
N SER A 123 7.25 -0.75 7.62
CA SER A 123 7.44 -1.92 8.47
C SER A 123 8.89 -2.18 8.83
N ASP A 124 9.81 -2.04 7.87
CA ASP A 124 11.25 -2.17 8.10
C ASP A 124 11.74 -1.16 9.15
N GLU A 125 11.34 0.11 9.03
CA GLU A 125 11.71 1.13 10.01
C GLU A 125 11.06 0.90 11.38
N ALA A 126 9.78 0.54 11.42
CA ALA A 126 9.10 0.23 12.67
C ALA A 126 9.73 -0.96 13.39
N SER A 127 10.10 -2.03 12.66
CA SER A 127 10.80 -3.18 13.22
C SER A 127 12.18 -2.80 13.76
N LYS A 128 12.96 -1.99 13.02
CA LYS A 128 14.25 -1.49 13.48
C LYS A 128 14.11 -0.70 14.78
N GLU A 129 13.17 0.23 14.86
CA GLU A 129 12.97 1.01 16.08
C GLU A 129 12.49 0.13 17.25
N MET A 130 11.61 -0.84 16.98
CA MET A 130 11.20 -1.82 18.01
C MET A 130 12.40 -2.61 18.56
N PHE A 131 13.32 -3.05 17.70
CA PHE A 131 14.57 -3.70 18.13
C PHE A 131 15.44 -2.75 18.97
N ARG A 132 15.61 -1.49 18.55
CA ARG A 132 16.35 -0.49 19.34
C ARG A 132 15.71 -0.26 20.71
N MET A 133 14.38 -0.14 20.77
CA MET A 133 13.64 0.01 22.02
C MET A 133 13.82 -1.20 22.93
N MET A 134 13.76 -2.42 22.40
CA MET A 134 14.02 -3.65 23.16
C MET A 134 15.45 -3.67 23.72
N ILE A 135 16.45 -3.32 22.90
CA ILE A 135 17.86 -3.24 23.32
C ILE A 135 18.03 -2.20 24.43
N ARG A 136 17.51 -0.97 24.25
CA ARG A 136 17.53 0.10 25.26
C ARG A 136 16.87 -0.36 26.57
N GLY A 137 15.78 -1.11 26.46
CA GLY A 137 15.09 -1.68 27.62
C GLY A 137 15.93 -2.71 28.38
N ILE A 138 16.53 -3.66 27.67
CA ILE A 138 17.35 -4.74 28.25
C ILE A 138 18.66 -4.20 28.85
N THR A 139 19.24 -3.17 28.23
CA THR A 139 20.52 -2.58 28.65
C THR A 139 20.35 -1.40 29.62
N ARG A 140 19.11 -1.06 30.00
CA ARG A 140 18.79 0.12 30.81
C ARG A 140 19.47 0.13 32.18
N THR A 141 19.50 -1.00 32.87
CA THR A 141 20.14 -1.14 34.19
C THR A 141 20.90 -2.46 34.27
N GLU A 142 21.82 -2.53 35.24
CA GLU A 142 22.63 -3.73 35.46
C GLU A 142 21.78 -4.92 35.91
N GLU A 143 20.73 -4.67 36.68
CA GLU A 143 19.80 -5.70 37.16
C GLU A 143 19.02 -6.35 36.01
N ILE A 144 18.49 -5.54 35.08
CA ILE A 144 17.75 -6.02 33.91
C ILE A 144 18.70 -6.82 33.00
N TRP A 145 19.90 -6.28 32.76
CA TRP A 145 20.93 -6.95 31.97
C TRP A 145 21.31 -8.32 32.55
N LYS A 146 21.59 -8.40 33.86
CA LYS A 146 21.89 -9.66 34.56
C LYS A 146 20.71 -10.63 34.57
N ALA A 147 19.48 -10.15 34.61
CA ALA A 147 18.30 -11.00 34.53
C ALA A 147 18.14 -11.59 33.12
N GLN A 148 18.29 -10.77 32.08
CA GLN A 148 18.16 -11.19 30.68
C GLN A 148 19.28 -12.16 30.27
N THR A 149 20.53 -11.88 30.62
CA THR A 149 21.67 -12.79 30.34
C THR A 149 21.52 -14.13 31.03
N ARG A 150 20.98 -14.18 32.27
CA ARG A 150 20.63 -15.45 32.95
C ARG A 150 19.55 -16.22 32.19
N LYS A 151 18.56 -15.53 31.62
CA LYS A 151 17.51 -16.17 30.80
C LYS A 151 18.10 -16.75 29.51
N TRP A 152 18.90 -15.97 28.77
CA TRP A 152 19.57 -16.43 27.55
C TRP A 152 20.50 -17.62 27.79
N LYS A 153 21.27 -17.64 28.88
CA LYS A 153 22.09 -18.81 29.27
C LYS A 153 21.25 -20.06 29.49
N LYS A 154 20.06 -19.94 30.10
CA LYS A 154 19.13 -21.08 30.29
C LYS A 154 18.54 -21.57 28.97
N GLU A 155 18.34 -20.69 28.01
CA GLU A 155 17.86 -21.00 26.66
C GLU A 155 18.97 -21.54 25.73
N GLY A 156 20.21 -21.63 26.23
CA GLY A 156 21.34 -22.20 25.50
C GLY A 156 22.12 -21.20 24.64
N PHE A 157 21.88 -19.90 24.78
CA PHE A 157 22.66 -18.87 24.09
C PHE A 157 23.99 -18.60 24.81
N ASP A 158 25.08 -18.49 24.04
CA ASP A 158 26.33 -17.95 24.55
C ASP A 158 26.23 -16.42 24.62
N VAL A 159 26.49 -15.88 25.82
CA VAL A 159 26.40 -14.44 26.12
C VAL A 159 27.73 -13.90 26.62
N ASN A 160 28.81 -14.70 26.57
CA ASN A 160 30.12 -14.28 27.07
C ASN A 160 30.80 -13.28 26.11
N ASP A 161 30.40 -13.25 24.84
CA ASP A 161 30.96 -12.37 23.81
C ASP A 161 30.41 -10.93 23.84
N PHE A 162 29.45 -10.62 24.71
CA PHE A 162 28.81 -9.31 24.76
C PHE A 162 28.75 -8.76 26.18
N ASN A 163 29.17 -7.50 26.38
CA ASN A 163 28.90 -6.75 27.60
C ASN A 163 27.69 -5.81 27.42
N ARG A 164 27.23 -5.18 28.51
CA ARG A 164 26.04 -4.34 28.51
C ARG A 164 26.22 -3.10 27.64
N GLU A 165 27.39 -2.47 27.73
CA GLU A 165 27.73 -1.24 27.03
C GLU A 165 27.78 -1.47 25.51
N ASP A 166 28.44 -2.55 25.06
CA ASP A 166 28.51 -2.94 23.65
C ASP A 166 27.11 -3.19 23.08
N MET A 167 26.26 -3.89 23.84
CA MET A 167 24.87 -4.13 23.43
C MET A 167 24.04 -2.85 23.40
N ALA A 168 24.25 -1.93 24.35
CA ALA A 168 23.54 -0.65 24.37
C ALA A 168 23.88 0.20 23.15
N GLU A 169 25.12 0.12 22.67
CA GLU A 169 25.59 0.84 21.49
C GLU A 169 24.88 0.42 20.20
N ILE A 170 24.43 -0.84 20.09
CA ILE A 170 23.66 -1.34 18.94
C ILE A 170 22.34 -0.56 18.75
N ALA A 171 21.79 0.02 19.82
CA ALA A 171 20.59 0.85 19.74
C ALA A 171 20.83 2.27 19.17
N ASP A 172 22.08 2.64 18.91
CA ASP A 172 22.45 3.89 18.24
C ASP A 172 22.38 3.72 16.72
N GLU A 173 21.38 4.35 16.10
CA GLU A 173 21.16 4.32 14.65
C GLU A 173 22.31 4.93 13.83
N LYS A 174 23.12 5.81 14.44
CA LYS A 174 24.26 6.43 13.75
C LYS A 174 25.46 5.49 13.66
N LYS A 175 25.50 4.47 14.51
CA LYS A 175 26.62 3.53 14.62
C LYS A 175 26.29 2.19 13.98
N TYR A 176 25.07 1.71 14.19
CA TYR A 176 24.66 0.40 13.71
C TYR A 176 23.41 0.47 12.84
N ASN A 177 23.46 -0.23 11.71
CA ASN A 177 22.32 -0.46 10.85
C ASN A 177 21.76 -1.87 11.11
N ILE A 178 20.61 -1.94 11.79
CA ILE A 178 19.90 -3.19 12.03
C ILE A 178 19.29 -3.66 10.71
N LEU A 179 19.65 -4.86 10.27
CA LEU A 179 19.08 -5.47 9.07
C LEU A 179 17.91 -6.38 9.44
N VAL A 180 16.71 -6.01 9.02
CA VAL A 180 15.51 -6.85 9.20
C VAL A 180 15.39 -7.76 7.97
N PRO A 181 15.46 -9.09 8.12
CA PRO A 181 15.29 -10.00 7.00
C PRO A 181 13.92 -9.83 6.34
N LYS A 182 13.89 -9.86 5.00
CA LYS A 182 12.63 -9.71 4.24
C LYS A 182 11.60 -10.81 4.53
N THR A 183 12.04 -11.96 5.03
CA THR A 183 11.17 -13.05 5.52
C THR A 183 10.22 -12.56 6.60
N GLU A 184 10.68 -11.72 7.52
CA GLU A 184 9.88 -11.18 8.63
C GLU A 184 8.74 -10.32 8.09
N TYR A 185 9.05 -9.46 7.11
CA TYR A 185 8.06 -8.63 6.44
C TYR A 185 6.98 -9.48 5.75
N LEU A 186 7.38 -10.54 5.03
CA LEU A 186 6.42 -11.40 4.34
C LEU A 186 5.53 -12.20 5.31
N SER A 187 6.06 -12.63 6.46
CA SER A 187 5.26 -13.24 7.52
C SER A 187 4.24 -12.24 8.07
N MET A 188 4.69 -11.01 8.36
CA MET A 188 3.84 -9.95 8.87
C MET A 188 2.73 -9.54 7.88
N ILE A 189 2.96 -9.65 6.57
CA ILE A 189 1.88 -9.47 5.57
C ILE A 189 0.73 -10.45 5.85
N ILE A 190 1.03 -11.73 6.05
CA ILE A 190 0.00 -12.77 6.26
C ILE A 190 -0.80 -12.45 7.53
N ASP A 191 -0.11 -12.15 8.63
CA ASP A 191 -0.76 -11.84 9.91
C ASP A 191 -1.65 -10.59 9.82
N GLN A 192 -1.22 -9.57 9.07
CA GLN A 192 -1.99 -8.35 8.86
C GLN A 192 -3.21 -8.56 7.96
N LEU A 193 -3.13 -9.45 6.98
CA LEU A 193 -4.23 -9.70 6.05
C LEU A 193 -5.48 -10.15 6.81
N ASP A 194 -5.38 -11.15 7.69
CA ASP A 194 -6.54 -11.70 8.41
C ASP A 194 -7.27 -10.61 9.22
N VAL A 195 -6.51 -9.76 9.91
CA VAL A 195 -7.06 -8.65 10.70
C VAL A 195 -7.69 -7.59 9.78
N LEU A 196 -7.00 -7.20 8.70
CA LEU A 196 -7.50 -6.19 7.77
C LEU A 196 -8.76 -6.64 7.04
N ILE A 197 -8.81 -7.89 6.57
CA ILE A 197 -9.98 -8.46 5.88
C ILE A 197 -11.21 -8.38 6.79
N SER A 198 -11.06 -8.79 8.05
CA SER A 198 -12.14 -8.67 9.04
C SER A 198 -12.60 -7.22 9.20
N ILE A 199 -11.67 -6.28 9.43
CA ILE A 199 -12.00 -4.86 9.62
C ILE A 199 -12.66 -4.25 8.36
N LEU A 200 -12.16 -4.57 7.17
CA LEU A 200 -12.70 -4.09 5.89
C LEU A 200 -14.09 -4.67 5.62
N GLY A 201 -14.33 -5.92 5.99
CA GLY A 201 -15.65 -6.56 5.88
C GLY A 201 -16.74 -5.93 6.74
N HIS A 202 -16.37 -5.31 7.87
CA HIS A 202 -17.31 -4.59 8.74
C HIS A 202 -17.68 -3.18 8.24
N ARG A 203 -17.08 -2.71 7.15
CA ARG A 203 -17.42 -1.42 6.54
C ARG A 203 -18.59 -1.56 5.56
N LYS A 204 -19.35 -0.47 5.41
CA LYS A 204 -20.30 -0.33 4.32
C LYS A 204 -19.58 0.23 3.10
N TRP A 205 -19.67 -0.49 1.99
CA TRP A 205 -18.99 -0.16 0.74
C TRP A 205 -19.94 0.48 -0.26
N PHE A 206 -19.40 1.42 -1.04
CA PHE A 206 -20.13 2.22 -2.00
C PHE A 206 -19.32 2.40 -3.28
N LEU A 207 -20.03 2.66 -4.38
CA LEU A 207 -19.45 3.09 -5.65
C LEU A 207 -19.82 4.53 -5.95
N ALA A 208 -18.85 5.28 -6.47
CA ALA A 208 -19.05 6.56 -7.12
C ALA A 208 -18.52 6.51 -8.54
N CYS A 209 -19.32 7.01 -9.48
CA CYS A 209 -18.96 7.04 -10.90
C CYS A 209 -18.77 8.49 -11.37
N VAL A 210 -17.71 8.74 -12.12
CA VAL A 210 -17.46 10.02 -12.77
C VAL A 210 -17.99 9.96 -14.20
N CYS A 211 -19.11 10.64 -14.46
CA CYS A 211 -19.70 10.72 -15.81
C CYS A 211 -19.16 11.88 -16.64
N ASP A 212 -18.50 12.87 -16.03
CA ASP A 212 -17.89 13.98 -16.77
C ASP A 212 -16.57 13.52 -17.38
N GLU A 213 -16.53 13.38 -18.70
CA GLU A 213 -15.35 12.86 -19.38
C GLU A 213 -14.11 13.73 -19.19
N ARG A 214 -14.27 15.01 -18.85
CA ARG A 214 -13.16 15.96 -18.63
C ARG A 214 -12.34 15.59 -17.41
N VAL A 215 -12.95 14.98 -16.40
CA VAL A 215 -12.32 14.68 -15.11
C VAL A 215 -12.20 13.17 -14.94
N ASN A 216 -11.08 12.66 -14.44
CA ASN A 216 -10.90 11.24 -14.14
C ASN A 216 -10.27 11.04 -12.76
N PHE A 217 -10.49 9.86 -12.19
CA PHE A 217 -9.70 9.41 -11.06
C PHE A 217 -8.28 9.06 -11.53
N VAL A 218 -7.32 9.33 -10.65
CA VAL A 218 -5.96 8.78 -10.73
C VAL A 218 -5.79 7.67 -9.69
N THR A 219 -4.83 6.79 -9.90
CA THR A 219 -4.36 5.86 -8.87
C THR A 219 -2.87 6.08 -8.60
N SER A 220 -2.26 5.28 -7.73
CA SER A 220 -0.87 5.45 -7.32
C SER A 220 -0.17 4.11 -7.05
N ASP A 221 1.11 4.20 -6.72
CA ASP A 221 1.90 3.11 -6.15
C ASP A 221 1.51 2.73 -4.71
N ASN A 222 0.51 3.40 -4.14
CA ASN A 222 -0.15 3.05 -2.89
C ASN A 222 -1.66 3.41 -2.95
N PRO A 223 -2.47 2.59 -3.65
CA PRO A 223 -3.77 3.00 -4.18
C PRO A 223 -4.91 2.99 -3.16
N VAL A 224 -4.74 2.31 -2.03
CA VAL A 224 -5.73 2.30 -0.94
C VAL A 224 -5.41 3.44 0.02
N CYS A 225 -6.30 4.43 0.05
CA CYS A 225 -6.16 5.60 0.91
C CYS A 225 -7.05 5.48 2.13
N LEU A 226 -6.54 5.87 3.30
CA LEU A 226 -7.29 5.89 4.55
C LEU A 226 -7.27 7.30 5.13
N ASP A 227 -8.43 7.94 5.18
CA ASP A 227 -8.57 9.30 5.68
C ASP A 227 -9.55 9.37 6.85
N TRP A 228 -9.40 10.39 7.69
CA TRP A 228 -10.43 10.80 8.64
C TRP A 228 -11.63 11.40 7.91
N THR A 229 -12.84 11.12 8.40
CA THR A 229 -14.09 11.75 7.94
C THR A 229 -14.46 12.99 8.75
N VAL A 230 -13.68 13.28 9.78
CA VAL A 230 -13.83 14.42 10.68
C VAL A 230 -12.48 15.12 10.81
N PRO A 231 -12.45 16.43 11.10
CA PRO A 231 -11.20 17.11 11.42
C PRO A 231 -10.52 16.42 12.61
N MET A 232 -9.25 16.08 12.45
CA MET A 232 -8.40 15.51 13.48
C MET A 232 -7.06 16.24 13.46
N ASP A 233 -6.41 16.34 14.62
CA ASP A 233 -5.06 16.88 14.69
C ASP A 233 -4.10 16.00 13.88
N SER A 234 -3.13 16.65 13.23
CA SER A 234 -2.03 16.04 12.50
C SER A 234 -1.23 15.00 13.28
N PHE A 235 -1.21 15.08 14.62
CA PHE A 235 -0.57 14.08 15.48
C PHE A 235 -1.25 12.71 15.42
N TYR A 236 -2.53 12.63 15.03
CA TYR A 236 -3.29 11.38 14.98
C TYR A 236 -3.42 10.86 13.56
N SER A 237 -2.75 9.73 13.29
CA SER A 237 -2.95 8.99 12.03
C SER A 237 -4.23 8.15 12.08
N PRO A 238 -4.99 8.05 10.97
CA PRO A 238 -6.16 7.20 10.91
C PRO A 238 -5.75 5.73 10.93
N GLY A 239 -6.52 4.91 11.65
CA GLY A 239 -6.41 3.46 11.67
C GLY A 239 -7.62 2.81 11.01
N PHE A 240 -7.43 1.65 10.38
CA PHE A 240 -8.51 0.97 9.66
C PHE A 240 -9.69 0.57 10.58
N ALA A 241 -9.48 0.42 11.89
CA ALA A 241 -10.55 0.14 12.86
C ALA A 241 -11.25 1.41 13.39
N HIS A 242 -10.76 2.62 13.10
CA HIS A 242 -11.36 3.85 13.62
C HIS A 242 -12.69 4.15 12.90
N VAL A 243 -13.75 4.40 13.67
CA VAL A 243 -15.12 4.58 13.16
C VAL A 243 -15.26 5.81 12.24
N ASN A 244 -14.52 6.88 12.51
CA ASN A 244 -14.58 8.13 11.74
C ASN A 244 -13.58 8.14 10.57
N THR A 245 -13.50 7.05 9.81
CA THR A 245 -12.56 6.94 8.68
C THR A 245 -13.24 6.46 7.40
N ILE A 246 -12.68 6.90 6.27
CA ILE A 246 -13.04 6.50 4.92
C ILE A 246 -11.86 5.76 4.29
N VAL A 247 -12.14 4.61 3.70
CA VAL A 247 -11.20 3.93 2.82
C VAL A 247 -11.58 4.27 1.38
N ASN A 248 -10.65 4.78 0.58
CA ASN A 248 -10.87 5.08 -0.84
C ASN A 248 -9.94 4.20 -1.69
N MET A 249 -10.48 3.61 -2.75
CA MET A 249 -9.70 2.90 -3.75
C MET A 249 -10.35 3.10 -5.12
N PRO A 250 -9.79 3.95 -5.99
CA PRO A 250 -10.18 4.01 -7.40
C PRO A 250 -10.04 2.62 -8.02
N LEU A 251 -11.09 2.09 -8.65
CA LEU A 251 -11.05 0.82 -9.38
C LEU A 251 -10.66 1.03 -10.85
N THR A 252 -11.10 2.16 -11.41
CA THR A 252 -10.75 2.60 -12.77
C THR A 252 -10.66 4.12 -12.83
N LYS A 253 -10.32 4.68 -13.99
CA LYS A 253 -10.38 6.13 -14.28
C LYS A 253 -11.79 6.73 -14.08
N ARG A 254 -12.85 5.91 -14.00
CA ARG A 254 -14.26 6.36 -13.85
C ARG A 254 -14.94 5.89 -12.57
N ILE A 255 -14.48 4.80 -11.95
CA ILE A 255 -15.16 4.16 -10.82
C ILE A 255 -14.27 4.23 -9.59
N LEU A 256 -14.82 4.79 -8.52
CA LEU A 256 -14.26 4.79 -7.17
C LEU A 256 -15.06 3.85 -6.28
N MET A 257 -14.35 3.03 -5.53
CA MET A 257 -14.92 2.32 -4.39
C MET A 257 -14.50 3.01 -3.09
N PHE A 258 -15.44 3.16 -2.16
CA PHE A 258 -15.12 3.68 -0.83
C PHE A 258 -15.92 3.01 0.30
N GLY A 259 -15.30 2.94 1.48
CA GLY A 259 -15.81 2.19 2.64
C GLY A 259 -15.87 3.03 3.92
N LEU A 260 -17.03 3.03 4.59
CA LEU A 260 -17.32 3.81 5.80
C LEU A 260 -17.94 2.91 6.90
N PHE A 261 -17.69 3.18 8.17
CA PHE A 261 -18.42 2.54 9.27
C PHE A 261 -19.79 3.18 9.51
N LYS A 262 -19.82 4.52 9.62
CA LYS A 262 -21.05 5.29 9.81
C LYS A 262 -21.46 5.95 8.51
N SER A 263 -22.69 5.69 8.07
CA SER A 263 -23.34 6.42 6.98
C SER A 263 -23.78 7.79 7.50
N ASN A 264 -23.13 8.87 7.09
CA ASN A 264 -23.63 10.21 7.40
C ASN A 264 -24.95 10.43 6.63
N LYS A 265 -26.10 10.61 7.29
CA LYS A 265 -27.44 10.70 6.64
C LYS A 265 -27.49 11.66 5.43
N TYR A 266 -26.67 12.71 5.40
CA TYR A 266 -26.58 13.67 4.28
C TYR A 266 -25.94 13.09 3.02
N LEU A 267 -24.98 12.16 3.15
CA LEU A 267 -24.42 11.39 2.04
C LEU A 267 -25.42 10.35 1.47
N PHE A 268 -26.58 10.11 2.10
CA PHE A 268 -27.45 8.98 1.79
C PHE A 268 -28.87 9.35 1.34
N ARG A 269 -29.23 10.64 1.26
CA ARG A 269 -30.47 11.07 0.58
C ARG A 269 -30.44 10.86 -0.94
N LEU A 270 -29.31 10.37 -1.48
CA LEU A 270 -29.05 10.14 -2.89
C LEU A 270 -28.74 8.65 -3.07
N LYS A 271 -29.78 7.83 -3.33
CA LYS A 271 -29.70 6.37 -3.46
C LYS A 271 -28.62 5.92 -4.45
N ASN A 272 -27.74 5.01 -4.01
CA ASN A 272 -26.98 3.98 -4.74
C ASN A 272 -26.33 4.23 -6.12
N ARG A 273 -26.33 5.43 -6.69
CA ARG A 273 -25.48 5.81 -7.84
C ARG A 273 -25.18 7.31 -7.76
N PHE A 274 -23.95 7.66 -7.38
CA PHE A 274 -23.50 9.06 -7.42
C PHE A 274 -22.96 9.40 -8.81
N LYS A 275 -23.73 10.19 -9.57
CA LYS A 275 -23.24 10.93 -10.76
C LYS A 275 -22.81 12.33 -10.32
N MET A 276 -21.64 12.45 -9.67
CA MET A 276 -21.15 13.73 -9.10
C MET A 276 -19.72 14.06 -9.57
N GLY A 277 -19.50 13.89 -10.88
CA GLY A 277 -18.16 13.82 -11.48
C GLY A 277 -17.25 15.04 -11.30
N LYS A 278 -17.80 16.26 -11.18
CA LYS A 278 -16.98 17.48 -11.09
C LYS A 278 -16.38 17.75 -9.72
N ILE A 279 -17.04 17.30 -8.65
CA ILE A 279 -16.64 17.64 -7.28
C ILE A 279 -15.82 16.50 -6.69
N ILE A 280 -16.28 15.24 -6.80
CA ILE A 280 -15.67 14.12 -6.06
C ILE A 280 -14.25 13.80 -6.54
N ALA A 281 -14.02 13.77 -7.85
CA ALA A 281 -12.74 13.34 -8.41
C ALA A 281 -11.55 14.21 -7.95
N PRO A 282 -11.61 15.56 -7.96
CA PRO A 282 -10.55 16.38 -7.38
C PRO A 282 -10.21 16.06 -5.92
N PHE A 283 -11.22 15.87 -5.06
CA PHE A 283 -10.98 15.53 -3.64
C PHE A 283 -10.33 14.15 -3.47
N VAL A 284 -10.81 13.16 -4.23
CA VAL A 284 -10.26 11.79 -4.19
C VAL A 284 -8.85 11.78 -4.74
N ASN A 285 -8.58 12.46 -5.86
CA ASN A 285 -7.24 12.60 -6.41
C ASN A 285 -6.28 13.27 -5.41
N SER A 286 -6.77 14.20 -4.59
CA SER A 286 -5.97 14.81 -3.51
C SER A 286 -5.61 13.82 -2.42
N SER A 287 -6.55 12.94 -2.04
CA SER A 287 -6.28 11.83 -1.13
C SER A 287 -5.23 10.88 -1.72
N ILE A 288 -5.37 10.52 -3.00
CA ILE A 288 -4.41 9.66 -3.71
C ILE A 288 -3.02 10.29 -3.77
N ILE A 289 -2.90 11.58 -4.08
CA ILE A 289 -1.64 12.32 -4.03
C ILE A 289 -1.01 12.21 -2.65
N ARG A 290 -1.78 12.51 -1.58
CA ARG A 290 -1.27 12.51 -0.20
C ARG A 290 -0.77 11.13 0.25
N HIS A 291 -1.43 10.07 -0.19
CA HIS A 291 -1.12 8.70 0.20
C HIS A 291 -0.13 7.99 -0.71
N SER A 292 0.09 8.49 -1.93
CA SER A 292 1.09 7.95 -2.84
C SER A 292 2.48 7.93 -2.21
N ASP A 293 3.33 7.07 -2.74
CA ASP A 293 4.73 6.99 -2.35
C ASP A 293 5.59 7.85 -3.26
N ARG A 294 5.46 7.65 -4.58
CA ARG A 294 6.19 8.41 -5.58
C ARG A 294 5.40 8.62 -6.86
N PHE A 295 4.65 7.62 -7.28
CA PHE A 295 4.09 7.57 -8.62
C PHE A 295 2.57 7.67 -8.61
N LEU A 296 2.04 8.50 -9.51
CA LEU A 296 0.63 8.51 -9.88
C LEU A 296 0.45 7.94 -11.29
N PHE A 297 -0.71 7.33 -11.52
CA PHE A 297 -1.09 6.75 -12.79
C PHE A 297 -2.44 7.33 -13.24
N SER A 298 -2.50 7.81 -14.48
CA SER A 298 -3.70 8.39 -15.07
C SER A 298 -3.89 7.95 -16.52
N SER A 299 -5.14 7.92 -16.96
CA SER A 299 -5.49 7.73 -18.38
C SER A 299 -5.23 8.94 -19.25
N LYS A 300 -4.98 10.10 -18.64
CA LYS A 300 -4.74 11.38 -19.30
C LYS A 300 -3.42 11.97 -18.88
N ASP A 301 -2.87 12.82 -19.74
CA ASP A 301 -1.60 13.50 -19.49
C ASP A 301 -1.72 14.66 -18.47
N ASP A 302 -2.95 14.98 -18.05
CA ASP A 302 -3.26 15.89 -16.97
C ASP A 302 -4.41 15.32 -16.11
N PHE A 303 -4.53 15.83 -14.90
CA PHE A 303 -5.62 15.51 -13.98
C PHE A 303 -5.82 16.67 -13.01
N VAL A 304 -7.04 16.77 -12.48
CA VAL A 304 -7.37 17.79 -11.49
C VAL A 304 -7.37 17.23 -10.08
N TRP A 305 -6.98 18.06 -9.13
CA TRP A 305 -6.98 17.77 -7.70
C TRP A 305 -7.39 19.02 -6.92
N HIS A 306 -7.71 18.85 -5.65
CA HIS A 306 -8.17 19.90 -4.76
C HIS A 306 -7.04 20.33 -3.82
N ALA A 307 -6.50 21.52 -4.05
CA ALA A 307 -5.40 22.08 -3.27
C ALA A 307 -5.87 22.58 -1.91
N ASP A 308 -5.78 21.71 -0.89
CA ASP A 308 -5.88 22.03 0.54
C ASP A 308 -7.10 22.88 0.94
N GLY A 309 -8.27 22.57 0.37
CA GLY A 309 -9.50 23.31 0.74
C GLY A 309 -9.78 24.54 -0.14
N LYS A 310 -8.83 24.97 -0.97
CA LYS A 310 -8.84 26.31 -1.59
C LYS A 310 -9.37 26.33 -3.01
N SER A 311 -8.80 25.50 -3.88
CA SER A 311 -9.11 25.54 -5.31
C SER A 311 -8.85 24.20 -6.00
N ILE A 312 -9.47 24.02 -7.18
CA ILE A 312 -9.20 22.89 -8.05
C ILE A 312 -8.03 23.28 -8.96
N GLU A 313 -6.95 22.51 -8.90
CA GLU A 313 -5.68 22.73 -9.60
C GLU A 313 -5.37 21.55 -10.54
N SER A 314 -4.51 21.76 -11.55
CA SER A 314 -4.03 20.73 -12.49
C SER A 314 -2.71 20.10 -12.03
N TRP A 315 -2.21 19.13 -12.81
CA TRP A 315 -0.83 18.64 -12.67
C TRP A 315 0.20 19.77 -12.82
N GLY A 316 -0.07 20.77 -13.67
CA GLY A 316 0.85 21.89 -13.90
C GLY A 316 1.15 22.68 -12.63
N GLU A 317 0.13 22.95 -11.81
CA GLU A 317 0.31 23.58 -10.50
C GLU A 317 1.02 22.67 -9.51
N LEU A 318 0.63 21.38 -9.45
CA LEU A 318 1.29 20.41 -8.55
C LEU A 318 2.78 20.27 -8.86
N ARG A 319 3.14 20.21 -10.15
CA ARG A 319 4.54 20.17 -10.61
C ARG A 319 5.33 21.41 -10.19
N ARG A 320 4.72 22.60 -10.25
CA ARG A 320 5.36 23.84 -9.76
C ARG A 320 5.67 23.75 -8.26
N ARG A 321 4.76 23.18 -7.46
CA ARG A 321 4.97 22.97 -6.01
C ARG A 321 6.09 21.95 -5.74
N ILE A 322 6.17 20.86 -6.51
CA ILE A 322 7.23 19.84 -6.37
C ILE A 322 8.60 20.45 -6.67
N THR A 323 8.74 21.13 -7.82
CA THR A 323 10.00 21.72 -8.26
C THR A 323 10.48 22.87 -7.37
N ALA A 324 9.56 23.60 -6.71
CA ALA A 324 9.93 24.60 -5.70
C ALA A 324 10.57 23.95 -4.47
N ARG A 325 10.00 22.86 -3.94
CA ARG A 325 10.55 22.14 -2.78
C ARG A 325 11.92 21.53 -3.05
N GLU A 326 12.15 21.01 -4.26
CA GLU A 326 13.48 20.50 -4.64
C GLU A 326 14.57 21.58 -4.62
N ARG A 327 14.23 22.85 -4.91
CA ARG A 327 15.18 23.98 -4.86
C ARG A 327 15.47 24.49 -3.45
N GLU A 328 14.58 24.24 -2.50
CA GLU A 328 14.75 24.62 -1.09
C GLU A 328 15.53 23.57 -0.29
N THR A 329 15.57 22.33 -0.77
CA THR A 329 16.20 21.18 -0.09
C THR A 329 17.51 20.70 -0.73
N GLY A 330 17.86 21.24 -1.91
CA GLY A 330 19.16 21.06 -2.56
C GLY A 330 20.05 22.27 -2.37
#